data_AF-A0A8T6IP47-F1
#
_entry.id   AF-A0A8T6IP47-F1
#
_cell.length_a   1.000
_cell.length_b   1.000
_cell.length_c   1.000
_cell.angle_alpha   90.00
_cell.angle_beta   90.00
_cell.angle_gamma   90.00
#
_symmetry.space_group_name_H-M   'P 1'
#
loop_
_entity.id
_entity.type
_entity.pdbx_description
1 polymer ?
#
loop_
_entity_poly.entity_id
_entity_poly.type
_entity_poly.pdbx_seq_one_letter_code
_entity_poly.pdbx_strand_id
1 'polypeptide(L)' 'MDRLKTIHIGTRRSKLSIWQAEYIAELIKQRHAGIEVEIREFRTRSDLNPAAPLREIAGRGIFT' A
#
# COMPACT_ATOMS: atom_id res chain seq x y z
N MET A 1 -2.22 -23.21 -20.23
CA MET A 1 -1.41 -22.12 -19.64
C MET A 1 -2.09 -21.73 -18.35
N ASP A 2 -1.50 -22.11 -17.22
CA ASP A 2 -2.02 -21.74 -15.92
C ASP A 2 -1.93 -20.22 -15.77
N ARG A 3 -3.02 -19.57 -15.39
CA ARG A 3 -3.07 -18.10 -15.32
C ARG A 3 -2.22 -17.69 -14.12
N LEU A 4 -1.18 -16.87 -14.33
CA LEU A 4 -0.40 -16.29 -13.23
C LEU A 4 -1.37 -15.62 -12.26
N LYS A 5 -1.28 -15.95 -10.98
CA LYS A 5 -2.09 -15.29 -9.94
C LYS A 5 -1.45 -13.94 -9.63
N THR A 6 -2.15 -12.87 -9.94
CA THR A 6 -1.70 -11.50 -9.65
C THR A 6 -2.26 -11.02 -8.31
N ILE A 7 -1.37 -10.59 -7.41
CA ILE A 7 -1.71 -9.91 -6.15
C ILE A 7 -1.55 -8.41 -6.34
N HIS A 8 -2.57 -7.64 -5.94
CA HIS A 8 -2.51 -6.19 -5.95
C HIS A 8 -2.29 -5.68 -4.52
N ILE A 9 -1.18 -4.97 -4.29
CA ILE A 9 -0.87 -4.33 -3.00
C ILE A 9 -1.29 -2.87 -3.09
N GLY A 10 -2.36 -2.52 -2.38
CA GLY A 10 -2.73 -1.12 -2.17
C GLY A 10 -1.77 -0.45 -1.18
N THR A 11 -1.21 0.71 -1.53
CA THR A 11 -0.36 1.49 -0.62
C THR A 11 -0.64 2.99 -0.68
N ARG A 12 -0.34 3.70 0.42
CA ARG A 12 -0.33 5.17 0.45
C ARG A 12 0.88 5.71 -0.30
N ARG A 13 0.80 6.97 -0.72
CA ARG A 13 1.87 7.66 -1.48
C ARG A 13 3.05 8.16 -0.65
N SER A 14 3.04 7.95 0.67
CA SER A 14 4.17 8.36 1.49
C SER A 14 5.40 7.51 1.14
N LYS A 15 6.60 8.09 1.15
CA LYS A 15 7.84 7.37 0.83
C LYS A 15 8.00 6.09 1.65
N LEU A 16 7.62 6.13 2.94
CA LEU A 16 7.66 4.98 3.82
C LEU A 16 6.65 3.91 3.41
N SER A 17 5.42 4.30 3.06
CA SER A 17 4.37 3.37 2.63
C SER A 17 4.71 2.67 1.31
N ILE A 18 5.33 3.39 0.37
CA ILE A 18 5.82 2.81 -0.89
C ILE A 18 6.92 1.79 -0.60
N TRP A 19 7.93 2.17 0.20
CA TRP A 19 9.00 1.25 0.59
C TRP A 19 8.47 -0.01 1.28
N GLN A 20 7.49 0.13 2.18
CA GLN A 20 6.83 -1.00 2.83
C GLN A 20 6.15 -1.94 1.82
N ALA A 21 5.47 -1.38 0.81
CA ALA A 21 4.81 -2.17 -0.23
C ALA A 21 5.83 -2.91 -1.12
N GLU A 22 6.92 -2.25 -1.49
CA GLU A 22 8.03 -2.85 -2.26
C GLU A 22 8.68 -3.99 -1.47
N TYR A 23 8.98 -3.77 -0.19
CA TYR A 23 9.57 -4.78 0.69
C TYR A 23 8.71 -6.05 0.77
N ILE A 24 7.39 -5.89 0.94
CA ILE A 24 6.46 -7.02 0.98
C ILE A 24 6.33 -7.71 -0.38
N ALA A 25 6.30 -6.94 -1.48
CA ALA A 25 6.26 -7.50 -2.83
C ALA A 25 7.46 -8.42 -3.12
N GLU A 26 8.66 -7.99 -2.72
CA GLU A 26 9.88 -8.80 -2.89
C GLU A 26 9.85 -10.08 -2.05
N LEU A 27 9.34 -10.02 -0.81
CA LEU A 27 9.18 -11.22 0.00
C LEU A 27 8.18 -12.23 -0.59
N ILE A 28 7.11 -11.75 -1.24
CA ILE A 28 6.13 -12.62 -1.92
C ILE A 28 6.79 -13.29 -3.12
N LYS A 29 7.48 -12.53 -3.97
CA LYS A 29 8.18 -13.06 -5.15
C LYS A 29 9.23 -14.11 -4.79
N GLN A 30 9.97 -13.89 -3.68
CA GLN A 30 10.99 -14.84 -3.21
C GLN A 30 10.39 -16.17 -2.72
N ARG A 31 9.19 -16.15 -2.12
CA ARG A 31 8.57 -17.36 -1.52
C ARG A 31 7.63 -18.10 -2.46
N HIS A 32 7.11 -17.43 -3.48
CA HIS A 32 6.06 -17.98 -4.34
C HIS A 32 6.38 -17.76 -5.83
N ALA A 33 7.11 -18.70 -6.42
CA ALA A 33 7.33 -18.72 -7.87
C ALA A 33 5.98 -18.88 -8.59
N GLY A 34 5.62 -17.91 -9.44
CA GLY A 34 4.36 -17.90 -10.20
C GLY A 34 3.28 -16.95 -9.68
N ILE A 35 3.59 -16.13 -8.67
CA ILE A 35 2.75 -14.99 -8.28
C ILE A 35 3.33 -13.70 -8.85
N GLU A 36 2.52 -12.96 -9.59
CA GLU A 36 2.84 -11.58 -9.97
C GLU A 36 2.34 -10.62 -8.89
N VAL A 37 3.09 -9.55 -8.64
CA VAL A 37 2.71 -8.53 -7.65
C VAL A 37 2.68 -7.16 -8.32
N GLU A 38 1.53 -6.49 -8.23
CA GLU A 38 1.35 -5.10 -8.67
C GLU A 38 1.13 -4.19 -7.46
N ILE A 39 1.86 -3.08 -7.39
CA ILE A 39 1.65 -2.04 -6.37
C ILE A 39 0.71 -0.98 -6.93
N ARG A 40 -0.35 -0.65 -6.18
CA ARG A 40 -1.33 0.39 -6.53
C ARG A 40 -1.39 1.46 -5.46
N GLU A 41 -1.07 2.68 -5.85
CA GLU A 41 -1.10 3.81 -4.95
C GLU A 41 -2.51 4.40 -4.78
N PHE A 42 -2.87 4.72 -3.55
CA PHE A 42 -4.08 5.48 -3.24
C PHE A 42 -3.77 6.70 -2.35
N ARG A 43 -4.69 7.68 -2.37
CA ARG A 43 -4.65 8.83 -1.47
C ARG A 43 -5.71 8.66 -0.39
N THR A 44 -5.29 8.81 0.87
CA THR A 44 -6.21 8.89 2.02
C THR A 44 -6.67 10.32 2.24
N ARG A 45 -7.73 10.50 3.03
CA ARG A 45 -8.19 11.84 3.44
C ARG A 45 -7.10 12.63 4.17
N SER A 46 -6.26 11.94 4.94
CA SER A 46 -5.13 12.57 5.63
C SER A 46 -3.99 12.98 4.69
N ASP A 47 -3.86 12.35 3.51
CA ASP A 47 -2.87 12.77 2.50
C ASP A 47 -3.28 14.08 1.81
N LEU A 48 -4.58 14.43 1.83
CA LEU A 48 -5.10 15.65 1.22
C LEU A 48 -4.93 16.88 2.13
N ASN A 49 -4.94 16.70 3.46
CA ASN A 49 -4.88 17.78 4.44
C ASN A 49 -3.73 17.59 5.46
N PRO A 50 -2.46 17.83 5.10
CA PRO A 50 -1.30 17.58 5.96
C PRO A 50 -1.14 18.53 7.17
N ALA A 51 -1.91 19.62 7.23
CA ALA A 51 -1.74 20.67 8.25
C ALA A 51 -2.69 20.56 9.47
N ALA A 52 -3.67 19.65 9.44
CA ALA A 52 -4.59 19.48 10.55
C ALA A 52 -3.93 18.63 11.66
N PRO A 53 -3.93 19.10 12.92
CA PRO A 53 -3.49 18.29 14.06
C PRO A 53 -4.20 16.93 14.09
N LEU A 54 -3.47 15.85 14.39
CA LEU A 54 -4.03 14.49 14.50
C LEU A 54 -5.27 14.41 15.40
N ARG A 55 -5.31 15.20 16.48
CA ARG A 55 -6.46 15.29 17.40
C ARG A 55 -7.73 15.85 16.74
N GLU A 56 -7.57 16.67 15.69
CA GLU A 56 -8.65 17.33 14.94
C GLU A 56 -9.13 16.43 13.78
N ILE A 57 -8.26 15.55 13.30
CA ILE A 57 -8.62 14.44 12.42
C ILE A 57 -9.18 13.29 13.27
N ALA A 58 -10.33 13.51 13.93
CA ALA A 58 -10.98 12.47 14.72
C ALA A 58 -11.76 11.49 13.82
N GLY A 59 -11.43 10.19 13.86
CA GLY A 59 -12.15 9.14 13.16
C GLY A 59 -11.42 7.78 13.11
N ARG A 60 -12.15 6.68 12.88
CA ARG A 60 -11.55 5.38 12.51
C ARG A 60 -11.20 5.41 11.02
N GLY A 61 -10.02 4.90 10.64
CA GLY A 61 -9.61 4.79 9.23
C GLY A 61 -8.92 6.02 8.63
N ILE A 62 -8.17 6.78 9.43
CA ILE A 62 -7.50 8.01 8.97
C ILE A 62 -6.39 7.71 7.93
N PHE A 63 -5.81 6.51 8.01
CA PHE A 63 -4.69 6.04 7.18
C PHE A 63 -4.93 4.68 6.51
N THR A 64 -6.13 4.11 6.64
CA THR A 64 -6.54 2.80 6.08
C THR A 64 -7.81 2.99 5.27
#